data_AF-A0A2E7F5V8-F1
#
_entry.id   AF-A0A2E7F5V8-F1
#
_cell.length_a   1.000
_cell.length_b   1.000
_cell.length_c   1.000
_cell.angle_alpha   90.00
_cell.angle_beta   90.00
_cell.angle_gamma   90.00
#
_symmetry.space_group_name_H-M   'P 1'
#
loop_
_entity.id
_entity.type
_entity.pdbx_description
1 polymer ?
#
loop_
_entity_poly.entity_id
_entity_poly.type
_entity_poly.pdbx_seq_one_letter_code
_entity_poly.pdbx_strand_id
1 'polypeptide(L)'
;MRSASAKQQGLTEELIDDGIDNYETSDNFTEAEKMALKYSELMDTAPEKIDAQFYKELGKYFTTEEIVELGSYIGFNVGYHRFFGTLGFYPMFTPDGRIVSQEESRKIYGEKPVSHLDGPMQRATIEDAAK
;
A
#
# COMPACT_ATOMS: atom_id res chain seq x y z
N MET A 1 -4.93 -6.29 6.49
CA MET A 1 -6.01 -5.39 6.99
C MET A 1 -6.41 -4.31 5.99
N ARG A 2 -5.52 -3.83 5.09
CA ARG A 2 -5.88 -2.83 4.06
C ARG A 2 -6.86 -3.34 2.98
N SER A 3 -6.69 -4.56 2.49
CA SER A 3 -7.49 -5.09 1.36
C SER A 3 -8.98 -5.36 1.69
N ALA A 4 -9.28 -5.89 2.89
CA ALA A 4 -10.66 -6.19 3.27
C ALA A 4 -11.52 -4.92 3.49
N SER A 5 -10.93 -3.86 4.04
CA SER A 5 -11.62 -2.59 4.27
C SER A 5 -11.74 -1.75 2.99
N ALA A 6 -10.75 -1.81 2.09
CA ALA A 6 -10.77 -1.08 0.81
C ALA A 6 -11.84 -1.64 -0.14
N LYS A 7 -11.99 -2.97 -0.22
CA LYS A 7 -13.07 -3.62 -0.98
C LYS A 7 -14.47 -3.19 -0.52
N GLN A 8 -14.65 -2.98 0.78
CA GLN A 8 -15.92 -2.54 1.35
C GLN A 8 -16.26 -1.08 1.02
N GLN A 9 -15.27 -0.27 0.64
CA GLN A 9 -15.42 1.14 0.26
C GLN A 9 -15.48 1.36 -1.26
N GLY A 10 -15.54 0.29 -2.07
CA GLY A 10 -15.66 0.38 -3.52
C GLY A 10 -14.34 0.58 -4.26
N LEU A 11 -13.18 0.48 -3.58
CA LEU A 11 -11.90 0.37 -4.29
C LEU A 11 -11.81 -1.01 -4.94
N THR A 12 -11.81 -1.04 -6.27
CA THR A 12 -11.53 -2.26 -7.04
C THR A 12 -10.03 -2.58 -6.97
N GLU A 13 -9.66 -3.85 -7.10
CA GLU A 13 -8.25 -4.26 -7.16
C GLU A 13 -7.54 -3.57 -8.34
N GLU A 14 -8.24 -3.38 -9.46
CA GLU A 14 -7.72 -2.64 -10.62
C GLU A 14 -7.35 -1.18 -10.28
N LEU A 15 -8.18 -0.50 -9.49
CA LEU A 15 -7.91 0.88 -9.08
C LEU A 15 -6.79 0.95 -8.04
N ILE A 16 -6.61 -0.11 -7.24
CA ILE A 16 -5.48 -0.25 -6.33
C ILE A 16 -4.19 -0.43 -7.11
N ASP A 17 -4.15 -1.34 -8.09
CA ASP A 17 -2.96 -1.58 -8.92
C ASP A 17 -2.60 -0.33 -9.74
N ASP A 18 -3.59 0.33 -10.33
CA ASP A 18 -3.40 1.58 -11.06
C ASP A 18 -2.85 2.69 -10.15
N GLY A 19 -3.28 2.74 -8.88
CA GLY A 19 -2.76 3.64 -7.86
C GLY A 19 -1.33 3.33 -7.39
N ILE A 20 -0.87 2.08 -7.55
CA ILE A 20 0.48 1.68 -7.18
C ILE A 20 1.46 1.95 -8.32
N ASP A 21 1.10 1.53 -9.55
CA ASP A 21 2.05 1.50 -10.66
C ASP A 21 1.93 2.71 -11.60
N ASN A 22 0.75 3.33 -11.70
CA ASN A 22 0.44 4.27 -12.79
C ASN A 22 -0.25 5.57 -12.33
N TYR A 23 -0.28 5.85 -11.02
CA TYR A 23 -1.07 6.95 -10.48
C TYR A 23 -0.72 8.32 -11.10
N GLU A 24 0.54 8.55 -11.47
CA GLU A 24 0.97 9.82 -12.08
C GLU A 24 0.24 10.12 -13.40
N THR A 25 -0.02 9.09 -14.21
CA THR A 25 -0.64 9.20 -15.54
C THR A 25 -2.09 8.76 -15.60
N SER A 26 -2.60 8.17 -14.52
CA SER A 26 -3.96 7.64 -14.46
C SER A 26 -5.01 8.75 -14.49
N ASP A 27 -6.09 8.51 -15.22
CA ASP A 27 -7.30 9.34 -15.25
C ASP A 27 -8.27 9.01 -14.10
N ASN A 28 -7.98 7.97 -13.32
CA ASN A 28 -8.82 7.53 -12.19
C ASN A 28 -8.58 8.36 -10.91
N PHE A 29 -7.53 9.18 -10.88
CA PHE A 29 -7.17 9.98 -9.72
C PHE A 29 -7.21 11.48 -10.04
N THR A 30 -7.75 12.24 -9.12
CA THR A 30 -7.64 13.70 -9.14
C THR A 30 -6.20 14.14 -8.86
N GLU A 31 -5.85 15.37 -9.24
CA GLU A 31 -4.53 15.93 -8.98
C GLU A 31 -4.19 15.98 -7.48
N ALA A 32 -5.19 16.19 -6.61
CA ALA A 32 -5.02 16.12 -5.16
C ALA A 32 -4.65 14.71 -4.68
N GLU A 33 -5.33 13.68 -5.19
CA GLU A 33 -5.06 12.28 -4.87
C GLU A 33 -3.68 11.85 -5.37
N LYS A 34 -3.31 12.24 -6.60
CA LYS A 34 -1.96 12.00 -7.13
C LYS A 34 -0.89 12.64 -6.25
N MET A 35 -1.15 13.86 -5.77
CA MET A 35 -0.21 14.56 -4.89
C MET A 35 -0.07 13.86 -3.53
N ALA A 36 -1.16 13.30 -2.99
CA ALA A 36 -1.14 12.50 -1.76
C ALA A 36 -0.43 11.15 -1.94
N LEU A 37 -0.67 10.45 -3.06
CA LEU A 37 0.00 9.20 -3.40
C LEU A 37 1.52 9.41 -3.54
N LYS A 38 1.93 10.47 -4.23
CA LYS A 38 3.33 10.87 -4.34
C LYS A 38 3.97 11.23 -3.01
N TYR A 39 3.24 11.89 -2.11
CA TYR A 39 3.74 12.13 -0.76
C TYR A 39 3.97 10.82 0.00
N SER A 40 3.04 9.86 -0.13
CA SER A 40 3.19 8.52 0.47
C SER A 40 4.38 7.76 -0.11
N GLU A 41 4.59 7.80 -1.42
CA GLU A 41 5.70 7.14 -2.10
C GLU A 41 7.06 7.72 -1.67
N LEU A 42 7.20 9.05 -1.68
CA LEU A 42 8.44 9.72 -1.30
C LEU A 42 8.77 9.52 0.17
N MET A 43 7.77 9.47 1.06
CA MET A 43 7.99 9.22 2.48
C MET A 43 8.66 7.87 2.76
N ASP A 44 8.40 6.86 1.93
CA ASP A 44 9.03 5.53 2.06
C ASP A 44 10.35 5.41 1.27
N THR A 45 10.41 6.00 0.07
CA THR A 45 11.49 5.73 -0.89
C THR A 45 12.59 6.79 -0.95
N ALA A 46 12.25 8.05 -0.74
CA ALA A 46 13.14 9.19 -0.93
C ALA A 46 12.70 10.42 -0.10
N PRO A 47 12.66 10.31 1.25
CA PRO A 47 12.13 11.36 2.11
C PRO A 47 12.92 12.67 2.01
N GLU A 48 14.18 12.61 1.59
CA GLU A 48 15.02 13.79 1.33
C GLU A 48 14.52 14.66 0.17
N LYS A 49 13.66 14.13 -0.71
CA LYS A 49 13.02 14.90 -1.81
C LYS A 49 11.80 15.70 -1.36
N ILE A 50 11.35 15.52 -0.12
CA ILE A 50 10.20 16.23 0.45
C ILE A 50 10.71 17.56 1.03
N ASP A 51 10.94 18.51 0.15
CA ASP A 51 11.48 19.83 0.48
C ASP A 51 10.39 20.92 0.60
N ALA A 52 10.81 22.16 0.81
CA ALA A 52 9.89 23.29 0.93
C ALA A 52 9.05 23.52 -0.36
N GLN A 53 9.60 23.21 -1.53
CA GLN A 53 8.87 23.33 -2.78
C GLN A 53 7.82 22.23 -2.90
N PHE A 54 8.12 21.01 -2.45
CA PHE A 54 7.13 19.93 -2.37
C PHE A 54 5.95 20.32 -1.47
N TYR A 55 6.20 20.82 -0.25
CA TYR A 55 5.12 21.25 0.65
C TYR A 55 4.31 22.42 0.09
N LYS A 56 4.93 23.31 -0.69
CA LYS A 56 4.23 24.39 -1.39
C LYS A 56 3.28 23.85 -2.46
N GLU A 57 3.68 22.82 -3.19
CA GLU A 57 2.82 22.16 -4.18
C GLU A 57 1.68 21.39 -3.50
N LEU A 58 1.98 20.67 -2.42
CA LEU A 58 0.99 19.96 -1.61
C LEU A 58 -0.06 20.94 -1.02
N GLY A 59 0.39 22.11 -0.59
CA GLY A 59 -0.46 23.19 -0.07
C GLY A 59 -1.42 23.82 -1.09
N LYS A 60 -1.34 23.47 -2.37
CA LYS A 60 -2.35 23.86 -3.37
C LYS A 60 -3.65 23.05 -3.23
N TYR A 61 -3.56 21.87 -2.62
CA TYR A 61 -4.66 20.91 -2.52
C TYR A 61 -5.11 20.68 -1.08
N PHE A 62 -4.19 20.82 -0.12
CA PHE A 62 -4.42 20.53 1.29
C PHE A 62 -4.07 21.72 2.18
N THR A 63 -4.84 21.91 3.23
CA THR A 63 -4.53 22.83 4.34
C THR A 63 -3.32 22.34 5.14
N THR A 64 -2.75 23.20 5.97
CA THR A 64 -1.60 22.81 6.81
C THR A 64 -1.99 21.68 7.77
N GLU A 65 -3.19 21.74 8.34
CA GLU A 65 -3.76 20.74 9.24
C GLU A 65 -3.90 19.39 8.53
N GLU A 66 -4.47 19.38 7.32
CA GLU A 66 -4.61 18.17 6.51
C GLU A 66 -3.25 17.57 6.12
N ILE A 67 -2.26 18.41 5.80
CA ILE A 67 -0.89 17.94 5.50
C ILE A 67 -0.26 17.26 6.72
N VAL A 68 -0.46 17.81 7.92
CA VAL A 68 0.05 17.22 9.17
C VAL A 68 -0.64 15.90 9.46
N GLU A 69 -1.97 15.82 9.31
CA GLU A 69 -2.73 14.59 9.49
C GLU A 69 -2.30 13.51 8.50
N LEU A 70 -2.26 13.87 7.21
CA LEU A 70 -1.84 12.99 6.13
C LEU A 70 -0.41 12.47 6.35
N GLY A 71 0.52 13.38 6.66
CA GLY A 71 1.92 13.03 6.92
C GLY A 71 2.07 12.12 8.15
N SER A 72 1.30 12.37 9.20
CA SER A 72 1.28 11.52 10.39
C SER A 72 0.78 10.12 10.05
N TYR A 73 -0.33 10.01 9.33
CA TYR A 73 -0.88 8.73 8.92
C TYR A 73 0.10 7.94 8.04
N ILE A 74 0.70 8.57 7.04
CA ILE A 74 1.71 7.96 6.18
C ILE A 74 2.92 7.50 7.01
N GLY A 75 3.49 8.40 7.82
CA GLY A 75 4.70 8.12 8.61
C GLY A 75 4.52 6.96 9.58
N PHE A 76 3.39 6.89 10.28
CA PHE A 76 3.07 5.73 11.14
C PHE A 76 3.03 4.43 10.35
N ASN A 77 2.37 4.43 9.19
CA ASN A 77 2.24 3.24 8.37
C ASN A 77 3.58 2.76 7.79
N VAL A 78 4.40 3.68 7.27
CA VAL A 78 5.77 3.38 6.79
C VAL A 78 6.61 2.79 7.93
N GLY A 79 6.58 3.41 9.11
CA GLY A 79 7.27 2.92 10.29
C GLY A 79 6.85 1.52 10.71
N TYR A 80 5.54 1.23 10.73
CA TYR A 80 5.03 -0.10 11.03
C TYR A 80 5.45 -1.14 9.99
N HIS A 81 5.36 -0.81 8.69
CA HIS A 81 5.82 -1.73 7.63
C HIS A 81 7.30 -2.07 7.79
N ARG A 82 8.15 -1.06 8.07
CA ARG A 82 9.57 -1.28 8.32
C ARG A 82 9.80 -2.17 9.54
N PHE A 83 9.13 -1.87 10.65
CA PHE A 83 9.24 -2.64 11.88
C PHE A 83 8.78 -4.09 11.71
N PHE A 84 7.60 -4.33 11.11
CA PHE A 84 7.11 -5.68 10.84
C PHE A 84 8.02 -6.46 9.88
N GLY A 85 8.66 -5.77 8.93
CA GLY A 85 9.71 -6.36 8.11
C GLY A 85 10.88 -6.90 8.93
N THR A 86 11.31 -6.20 9.98
CA THR A 86 12.39 -6.69 10.87
C THR A 86 12.01 -7.95 11.66
N LEU A 87 10.71 -8.16 11.89
CA LEU A 87 10.19 -9.31 12.61
C LEU A 87 9.86 -10.50 11.68
N GLY A 88 9.92 -10.32 10.36
CA GLY A 88 9.41 -11.30 9.40
C GLY A 88 7.91 -11.57 9.62
N PHE A 89 7.15 -10.54 9.99
CA PHE A 89 5.72 -10.67 10.26
C PHE A 89 4.93 -10.57 8.95
N TYR A 90 4.33 -11.68 8.52
CA TYR A 90 3.52 -11.74 7.31
C TYR A 90 2.02 -11.72 7.63
N PRO A 91 1.14 -11.41 6.66
CA PRO A 91 -0.30 -11.46 6.86
C PRO A 91 -0.77 -12.84 7.32
N MET A 92 -1.46 -12.93 8.45
CA MET A 92 -1.97 -14.20 9.01
C MET A 92 -3.19 -14.76 8.25
N PHE A 93 -3.56 -14.14 7.14
CA PHE A 93 -4.65 -14.56 6.28
C PHE A 93 -4.14 -14.67 4.85
N THR A 94 -4.60 -15.66 4.11
CA THR A 94 -4.46 -15.68 2.66
C THR A 94 -5.28 -14.56 2.02
N PRO A 95 -5.00 -14.18 0.78
CA PRO A 95 -5.76 -13.15 0.08
C PRO A 95 -7.29 -13.43 -0.03
N ASP A 96 -7.69 -14.71 -0.02
CA ASP A 96 -9.07 -15.20 0.00
C ASP A 96 -9.68 -15.32 1.41
N GLY A 97 -8.91 -15.06 2.48
CA GLY A 97 -9.40 -14.91 3.85
C GLY A 97 -9.19 -16.11 4.78
N ARG A 98 -8.45 -17.16 4.36
CA ARG A 98 -8.12 -18.31 5.21
C ARG A 98 -7.02 -17.97 6.20
N ILE A 99 -7.17 -18.37 7.47
CA ILE A 99 -6.13 -18.21 8.48
C ILE A 99 -4.96 -19.16 8.18
N VAL A 100 -3.74 -18.62 8.23
CA VAL A 100 -2.50 -19.37 7.97
C VAL A 100 -1.46 -19.14 9.07
N SER A 101 -0.56 -20.11 9.23
CA SER A 101 0.63 -19.94 10.09
C SER A 101 1.61 -18.94 9.48
N GLN A 102 2.55 -18.40 10.27
CA GLN A 102 3.60 -17.50 9.73
C GLN A 102 4.54 -18.20 8.73
N GLU A 103 4.77 -19.51 8.88
CA GLU A 103 5.62 -20.27 7.94
C GLU A 103 4.93 -20.40 6.57
N GLU A 104 3.63 -20.71 6.58
CA GLU A 104 2.81 -20.80 5.37
C GLU A 104 2.61 -19.41 4.73
N SER A 105 2.34 -18.40 5.56
CA SER A 105 2.23 -17.01 5.11
C SER A 105 3.50 -16.51 4.42
N ARG A 106 4.69 -16.84 4.95
CA ARG A 106 5.97 -16.51 4.31
C ARG A 106 6.11 -17.12 2.90
N LYS A 107 5.60 -18.33 2.68
CA LYS A 107 5.61 -18.99 1.36
C LYS A 107 4.66 -18.29 0.38
N ILE A 108 3.49 -17.89 0.87
CA ILE A 108 2.44 -17.24 0.07
C ILE A 108 2.82 -15.82 -0.33
N TYR A 109 3.33 -15.01 0.60
CA TYR A 109 3.63 -13.60 0.35
C TYR A 109 5.07 -13.40 -0.14
N GLY A 110 6.01 -14.24 0.28
CA GLY A 110 7.43 -14.09 -0.04
C GLY A 110 8.06 -12.88 0.67
N GLU A 111 9.33 -12.59 0.36
CA GLU A 111 10.10 -11.53 1.03
C GLU A 111 9.84 -10.13 0.46
N LYS A 112 9.21 -10.04 -0.72
CA LYS A 112 8.89 -8.77 -1.37
C LYS A 112 7.38 -8.61 -1.49
N PRO A 113 6.81 -7.47 -1.05
CA PRO A 113 5.43 -7.12 -1.36
C PRO A 113 5.25 -7.07 -2.88
N VAL A 114 4.19 -7.70 -3.37
CA VAL A 114 3.77 -7.71 -4.78
C VAL A 114 2.25 -7.51 -4.83
N SER A 115 1.71 -7.04 -5.96
CA SER A 115 0.26 -6.96 -6.15
C SER A 115 -0.39 -8.31 -5.85
N HIS A 116 -1.60 -8.25 -5.27
CA HIS A 116 -2.39 -9.44 -5.00
C HIS A 116 -2.71 -10.22 -6.28
N LEU A 117 -2.90 -9.53 -7.42
CA LEU A 117 -3.21 -10.15 -8.71
C LEU A 117 -2.00 -10.85 -9.33
N ASP A 118 -0.79 -10.31 -9.13
CA ASP A 118 0.45 -10.79 -9.78
C ASP A 118 1.28 -11.78 -8.93
N GLY A 119 0.77 -12.24 -7.78
CA GLY A 119 1.52 -13.22 -6.99
C GLY A 119 0.75 -13.99 -5.92
N PRO A 120 0.32 -13.35 -4.82
CA PRO A 120 -0.23 -14.04 -3.65
C PRO A 120 -1.55 -14.76 -3.93
N MET A 121 -2.46 -14.18 -4.73
CA MET A 121 -3.72 -14.84 -5.11
C MET A 121 -3.47 -16.09 -5.95
N GLN A 122 -2.55 -15.99 -6.91
CA GLN A 122 -2.21 -17.09 -7.82
C GLN A 122 -1.51 -18.23 -7.07
N ARG A 123 -0.65 -17.91 -6.09
CA ARG A 123 0.00 -18.91 -5.23
C ARG A 123 -0.97 -19.61 -4.28
N ALA A 124 -1.90 -18.87 -3.66
CA ALA A 124 -2.92 -19.44 -2.79
C ALA A 124 -3.85 -20.42 -3.54
N THR A 125 -4.27 -20.08 -4.76
CA THR A 125 -5.14 -20.94 -5.58
C THR A 125 -4.45 -22.21 -6.10
N ILE A 126 -3.14 -22.15 -6.38
CA ILE A 126 -2.38 -23.34 -6.83
C ILE A 126 -2.17 -24.35 -5.68
N GLU A 127 -1.92 -23.89 -4.45
CA GLU A 127 -1.78 -24.79 -3.28
C GLU A 127 -3.10 -25.50 -2.92
N ASP A 128 -4.25 -24.82 -3.04
CA ASP A 128 -5.55 -25.44 -2.80
C ASP A 128 -5.93 -26.46 -3.88
N ALA A 129 -5.50 -26.27 -5.13
CA ALA A 129 -5.72 -27.23 -6.20
C ALA A 129 -4.83 -28.50 -6.10
N ALA A 130 -3.80 -28.46 -5.25
CA ALA A 130 -2.85 -29.55 -5.02
C ALA A 130 -3.19 -30.44 -3.80
N LYS A 131 -4.28 -30.13 -3.08
CA LYS A 131 -4.85 -30.94 -1.98
C LYS A 131 -6.09 -31.69 -2.41
#